data_AF-A0A917QZY2-F1
#
_entry.id   AF-A0A917QZY2-F1
#
_cell.length_a   1.000
_cell.length_b   1.000
_cell.length_c   1.000
_cell.angle_alpha   90.00
_cell.angle_beta   90.00
_cell.angle_gamma   90.00
#
_symmetry.space_group_name_H-M   'P 1'
#
loop_
_entity.id
_entity.type
_entity.pdbx_description
1 polymer ?
#
loop_
_entity_poly.entity_id
_entity_poly.type
_entity_poly.pdbx_seq_one_letter_code
_entity_poly.pdbx_strand_id
1 'polypeptide(L)' 'MNGYTPEIGDLVWDEATRKVGRVMDRVGPYWQLKPPGGGREWDARGPLRPATAAERLSAGVALANARSRGELP' A
#
# COMPACT_ATOMS: atom_id res chain seq x y z
N MET A 1 -2.13 22.16 -9.82
CA MET A 1 -2.28 20.69 -9.78
C MET A 1 -1.51 20.20 -8.57
N ASN A 2 -2.18 19.66 -7.56
CA ASN A 2 -1.50 19.10 -6.40
C ASN A 2 -0.75 17.84 -6.85
N GLY A 3 0.54 18.00 -7.16
CA GLY A 3 1.45 16.93 -7.58
C GLY A 3 1.80 16.06 -6.38
N TYR A 4 0.87 15.21 -5.97
CA TYR A 4 1.14 14.23 -4.92
C TYR A 4 2.28 13.32 -5.38
N THR A 5 3.41 13.43 -4.68
CA THR A 5 4.54 12.52 -4.83
C THR A 5 4.64 11.74 -3.53
N PRO A 6 4.39 10.42 -3.57
CA PRO A 6 4.53 9.58 -2.38
C PRO A 6 5.94 9.64 -1.79
N GLU A 7 6.04 9.48 -0.48
CA GLU A 7 7.34 9.29 0.20
C GLU A 7 7.51 7.83 0.63
N ILE A 8 8.77 7.40 0.80
CA ILE A 8 9.06 6.08 1.36
C ILE A 8 8.43 5.99 2.75
N GLY A 9 7.66 4.94 2.98
CA GLY A 9 6.91 4.70 4.19
C GLY A 9 5.44 5.12 4.13
N ASP A 10 5.01 5.90 3.14
CA ASP A 10 3.62 6.31 2.97
C ASP A 10 2.70 5.13 2.71
N LEU A 11 1.47 5.19 3.22
CA LEU A 11 0.38 4.33 2.76
C LEU A 11 -0.34 5.02 1.60
N VAL A 12 -0.25 4.38 0.43
CA VAL A 12 -0.87 4.83 -0.81
C VAL A 12 -1.93 3.85 -1.27
N TRP A 13 -2.93 4.38 -1.94
CA TRP A 13 -3.84 3.61 -2.76
C TRP A 13 -3.27 3.55 -4.18
N ASP A 14 -2.99 2.34 -4.65
CA ASP A 14 -2.65 2.08 -6.03
C ASP A 14 -3.93 1.89 -6.84
N GLU A 15 -4.25 2.86 -7.70
CA GLU A 15 -5.48 2.82 -8.50
C GLU A 15 -5.48 1.70 -9.53
N ALA A 16 -4.31 1.29 -10.04
CA ALA A 16 -4.22 0.24 -11.05
C ALA A 16 -4.58 -1.12 -10.48
N THR A 17 -4.13 -1.42 -9.26
CA THR A 17 -4.39 -2.70 -8.59
C THR A 17 -5.55 -2.66 -7.60
N ARG A 18 -6.04 -1.45 -7.28
CA ARG A 18 -7.09 -1.18 -6.28
C ARG A 18 -6.73 -1.73 -4.90
N LYS A 19 -5.49 -1.51 -4.48
CA LYS A 19 -4.93 -2.01 -3.23
C LYS A 19 -4.22 -0.90 -2.47
N VAL A 20 -4.21 -1.03 -1.15
CA VAL A 20 -3.37 -0.20 -0.27
C VAL A 20 -2.00 -0.84 -0.14
N GLY A 21 -0.95 -0.07 -0.36
CA GLY A 21 0.42 -0.48 -0.17
C GLY A 21 1.22 0.57 0.60
N ARG A 22 2.20 0.11 1.38
CA ARG A 22 3.23 0.97 1.94
C ARG A 22 4.33 1.16 0.91
N VAL A 23 4.73 2.40 0.65
CA VAL A 23 5.88 2.69 -0.22
C VAL A 23 7.16 2.21 0.45
N MET A 24 7.92 1.39 -0.27
CA MET A 24 9.19 0.84 0.18
C MET A 24 10.36 1.53 -0.49
N ASP A 25 10.25 1.75 -1.80
CA ASP A 25 11.27 2.41 -2.61
C ASP A 25 10.67 2.95 -3.92
N ARG A 26 11.48 3.66 -4.71
CA ARG A 26 11.18 4.09 -6.08
C ARG A 26 12.33 3.75 -7.01
N VAL A 27 12.06 2.91 -7.99
CA VAL A 27 13.02 2.50 -9.01
C VAL A 27 12.53 2.95 -10.38
N GLY A 28 13.17 4.00 -10.92
CA GLY A 28 12.76 4.62 -12.17
C GLY A 28 11.29 5.10 -12.13
N PRO A 29 10.41 4.65 -13.04
CA PRO A 29 9.01 5.03 -13.05
C PRO A 29 8.12 4.20 -12.11
N TYR A 30 8.68 3.23 -11.40
CA TYR A 30 7.93 2.30 -10.55
C TYR A 30 8.14 2.62 -9.07
N TRP A 31 7.06 2.53 -8.31
CA TRP A 31 7.05 2.53 -6.85
C TRP A 31 6.99 1.08 -6.38
N GLN A 32 7.89 0.71 -5.47
CA GLN A 32 7.83 -0.59 -4.80
C GLN A 32 6.88 -0.48 -3.62
N LEU A 33 5.80 -1.24 -3.65
CA LEU A 33 4.78 -1.24 -2.62
C LEU A 33 4.75 -2.58 -1.89
N LYS A 34 4.48 -2.54 -0.58
CA LYS A 34 4.28 -3.73 0.26
C LYS A 34 2.91 -3.71 0.92
N PRO A 35 2.23 -4.86 1.06
CA PRO A 35 0.98 -4.89 1.81
C PRO A 35 1.24 -4.49 3.27
N PRO A 36 0.37 -3.71 3.92
CA PRO A 36 0.59 -3.26 5.30
C PRO A 36 0.71 -4.40 6.31
N GLY A 37 0.14 -5.56 5.98
CA GLY A 37 0.22 -6.79 6.78
C GLY A 37 1.45 -7.66 6.54
N GLY A 38 2.34 -7.27 5.64
CA GLY A 38 3.34 -8.18 5.09
C GLY A 38 2.79 -9.00 3.92
N GLY A 39 3.66 -9.77 3.28
CA GLY A 39 3.39 -10.43 2.01
C GLY A 39 4.24 -9.89 0.87
N ARG A 40 3.93 -10.33 -0.35
CA ARG A 40 4.75 -10.05 -1.53
C ARG A 40 4.66 -8.58 -1.94
N GLU A 41 5.81 -7.95 -2.12
CA GLU A 41 5.93 -6.62 -2.70
C GLU A 41 5.49 -6.62 -4.17
N TRP A 42 5.06 -5.46 -4.67
CA TRP A 42 4.71 -5.28 -6.07
C TRP A 42 5.16 -3.91 -6.58
N ASP A 43 5.46 -3.86 -7.87
CA ASP A 43 5.81 -2.62 -8.57
C ASP A 43 4.54 -1.93 -9.07
N ALA A 44 4.36 -0.66 -8.69
CA ALA A 44 3.23 0.17 -9.09
C ALA A 44 3.72 1.36 -9.92
N ARG A 45 3.16 1.52 -11.11
CA ARG A 45 3.45 2.69 -11.97
C ARG A 45 2.55 3.89 -11.68
N GLY A 46 1.47 3.68 -10.93
CA GLY A 46 0.46 4.69 -10.61
C GLY A 46 -0.63 4.86 -11.70
N PRO A 47 -1.63 5.74 -11.47
CA PRO A 47 -1.62 6.80 -10.46
C PRO A 47 -1.72 6.27 -9.02
N LEU A 48 -0.93 6.89 -8.14
CA LEU A 48 -0.97 6.67 -6.71
C LEU A 48 -1.60 7.88 -6.04
N ARG A 49 -2.40 7.64 -5.02
CA ARG A 49 -2.93 8.70 -4.14
C ARG A 49 -2.72 8.33 -2.68
N PRO A 50 -2.77 9.30 -1.75
CA PRO A 50 -2.79 8.99 -0.34
C PRO A 50 -3.95 8.03 -0.04
N ALA A 51 -3.69 6.98 0.74
CA ALA A 51 -4.77 6.15 1.26
C ALA A 51 -5.63 6.99 2.21
N THR A 52 -6.95 6.89 2.06
CA THR A 52 -7.91 7.55 2.97
C THR A 52 -7.83 6.93 4.36
N ALA A 53 -8.36 7.64 5.37
CA ALA A 53 -8.42 7.10 6.74
C ALA A 53 -9.16 5.75 6.79
N ALA A 54 -10.27 5.61 6.05
CA ALA A 54 -11.02 4.37 5.96
C ALA A 54 -10.23 3.23 5.33
N GLU A 55 -9.46 3.50 4.27
CA GLU A 55 -8.60 2.50 3.62
C GLU A 55 -7.43 2.08 4.50
N ARG A 56 -6.83 3.02 5.24
CA ARG A 56 -5.78 2.72 6.23
C ARG A 56 -6.31 1.83 7.35
N LEU A 57 -7.50 2.15 7.87
CA LEU A 57 -8.18 1.34 8.89
C LEU A 57 -8.54 -0.05 8.37
N SER A 58 -9.11 -0.14 7.17
CA SER A 58 -9.47 -1.41 6.54
C SER A 58 -8.24 -2.29 6.31
N ALA A 59 -7.11 -1.71 5.89
CA ALA A 59 -5.86 -2.44 5.77
C ALA A 59 -5.33 -2.95 7.12
N GLY A 60 -5.46 -2.16 8.18
CA GLY A 60 -5.11 -2.57 9.54
C GLY A 60 -6.02 -3.69 10.07
N VAL A 61 -7.32 -3.61 9.81
CA VAL A 61 -8.30 -4.64 10.18
C VAL A 61 -8.08 -5.92 9.38
N ALA A 62 -7.80 -5.84 8.08
CA ALA A 62 -7.47 -6.99 7.24
C ALA A 62 -6.22 -7.72 7.77
N LEU A 63 -5.20 -6.97 8.19
CA LEU A 63 -4.02 -7.54 8.86
C LEU A 63 -4.39 -8.26 10.16
N ALA A 64 -5.17 -7.62 11.04
CA ALA A 64 -5.60 -8.23 12.30
C ALA A 64 -6.42 -9.51 12.07
N ASN A 65 -7.31 -9.49 11.06
CA ASN A 65 -8.12 -10.64 10.68
C ASN A 65 -7.28 -11.80 10.11
N ALA A 66 -6.32 -11.50 9.22
CA ALA A 66 -5.44 -12.51 8.63
C ALA A 66 -4.55 -13.19 9.69
N ARG A 67 -4.04 -12.43 10.67
CA ARG A 67 -3.32 -12.99 11.83
C ARG A 67 -4.20 -13.90 12.68
N SER A 68 -5.43 -13.47 12.97
CA SER A 68 -6.40 -14.27 13.73
C SER A 68 -6.75 -15.59 13.03
N ARG A 69 -6.75 -15.60 11.69
CA ARG A 69 -7.01 -16.79 10.86
C ARG A 69 -5.77 -17.66 10.62
N GLY A 70 -4.58 -17.24 11.06
CA GLY A 70 -3.31 -17.95 10.79
C GLY A 70 -2.84 -17.86 9.34
N GLU A 71 -3.38 -16.93 8.54
CA GLU A 71 -3.00 -16.70 7.14
C GLU A 71 -1.72 -15.87 7.02
N LEU A 72 -1.38 -15.15 8.08
CA LEU A 72 -0.12 -14.42 8.24
C LEU A 72 0.51 -14.84 9.58
N PRO A 73 1.82 -15.14 9.62
CA PRO A 73 2.54 -15.42 10.86
C PRO A 73 2.66 -14.20 11.78
#